data_AF-A0A1Q7IPW9-F1
#
_entry.id   AF-A0A1Q7IPW9-F1
#
_cell.length_a   1.000
_cell.length_b   1.000
_cell.length_c   1.000
_cell.angle_alpha   90.00
_cell.angle_beta   90.00
_cell.angle_gamma   90.00
#
_symmetry.space_group_name_H-M   'P 1'
#
loop_
_entity.id
_entity.type
_entity.pdbx_description
1 polymer ?
#
loop_
_entity_poly.entity_id
_entity_poly.type
_entity_poly.pdbx_seq_one_letter_code
_entity_poly.pdbx_strand_id
1 'polypeptide(L)'
;MGANHACPITPFHDLAPVVNGGKGKGPSFGFGPGPAYLSGIVQIYPGGFDNEVWLIEPAYEGAVLVRGHQINGNGLVEFQEPITFRAGDGFSSAGSPPPGPPVRTVTIDGVPVTFYEELDLPAMSPTDAKGFWRQFFARTHIESPGCYAFQLDGVDFSLVTVFQVPDAARPPA
;
A
#
# COMPACT_ATOMS: atom_id res chain seq x y z
N MET A 1 19.32 -14.09 -23.28
CA MET A 1 19.88 -14.07 -21.90
C MET A 1 19.92 -12.61 -21.47
N GLY A 2 18.89 -12.16 -20.75
CA GLY A 2 18.84 -10.80 -20.22
C GLY A 2 19.59 -10.74 -18.90
N ALA A 3 20.36 -9.68 -18.66
CA ALA A 3 21.14 -9.52 -17.44
C ALA A 3 20.23 -9.58 -16.20
N ASN A 4 20.65 -10.33 -15.18
CA ASN A 4 20.12 -10.29 -13.82
C ASN A 4 20.38 -8.88 -13.24
N HIS A 5 19.58 -7.89 -13.62
CA HIS A 5 19.62 -6.59 -12.96
C HIS A 5 19.11 -6.78 -11.53
N ALA A 6 19.88 -6.29 -10.56
CA ALA A 6 19.43 -6.20 -9.18
C ALA A 6 18.14 -5.39 -9.12
N CYS A 7 17.20 -5.78 -8.24
CA CYS A 7 15.95 -5.07 -8.08
C CYS A 7 16.21 -3.64 -7.61
N PRO A 8 15.77 -2.60 -8.35
CA PRO A 8 16.07 -1.21 -8.01
C PRO A 8 15.11 -0.72 -6.92
N ILE A 9 15.29 -1.22 -5.69
CA ILE A 9 14.40 -0.94 -4.55
C ILE A 9 14.33 0.58 -4.31
N THR A 10 13.11 1.10 -4.20
CA THR A 10 12.84 2.51 -3.93
C THR A 10 13.43 2.91 -2.57
N PRO A 11 14.07 4.10 -2.46
CA PRO A 11 14.65 4.55 -1.21
C PRO A 11 13.64 4.68 -0.06
N PHE A 12 14.15 4.45 1.14
CA PHE A 12 13.45 4.71 2.40
C PHE A 12 13.46 6.21 2.73
N HIS A 13 12.35 6.71 3.26
CA HIS A 13 12.20 8.05 3.80
C HIS A 13 11.86 8.00 5.29
N ASP A 14 12.63 8.73 6.10
CA ASP A 14 12.26 9.03 7.49
C ASP A 14 11.19 10.13 7.49
N LEU A 15 9.96 9.76 7.83
CA LEU A 15 8.82 10.66 7.90
C LEU A 15 8.53 11.08 9.34
N ALA A 16 9.28 10.59 10.34
CA ALA A 16 9.03 10.88 11.75
C ALA A 16 8.99 12.39 12.06
N PRO A 17 9.88 13.24 11.51
CA PRO A 17 9.82 14.68 11.76
C PRO A 17 8.50 15.32 11.31
N VAL A 18 7.85 14.74 10.30
CA VAL A 18 6.64 15.31 9.67
C VAL A 18 5.35 14.65 10.17
N VAL A 19 5.40 13.34 10.43
CA VAL A 19 4.25 12.55 10.90
C VAL A 19 4.12 12.64 12.43
N ASN A 20 5.20 12.42 13.18
CA ASN A 20 5.17 12.49 14.66
C ASN A 20 5.28 13.92 15.20
N GLY A 21 5.91 14.83 14.43
CA GLY A 21 5.99 16.26 14.74
C GLY A 21 4.85 17.10 14.16
N GLY A 22 3.97 16.50 13.33
CA GLY A 22 2.89 17.19 12.61
C GLY A 22 1.48 16.78 13.06
N LYS A 23 0.49 17.19 12.26
CA LYS A 23 -0.92 16.82 12.44
C LYS A 23 -1.15 15.41 11.87
N GLY A 24 -0.79 14.35 12.59
CA GLY A 24 -1.01 12.96 12.16
C GLY A 24 -0.46 11.96 13.19
N LYS A 25 -1.01 10.76 13.26
CA LYS A 25 -0.47 9.66 14.09
C LYS A 25 -0.38 8.42 13.21
N GLY A 26 0.77 7.79 13.05
CA GLY A 26 0.91 6.56 12.26
C GLY A 26 2.37 6.16 12.07
N PRO A 27 2.65 5.20 11.17
CA PRO A 27 4.02 4.85 10.83
C PRO A 27 4.85 6.08 10.46
N SER A 28 6.06 6.14 10.97
CA SER A 28 6.94 7.31 10.86
C SER A 28 7.95 7.19 9.71
N PHE A 29 7.64 6.40 8.69
CA PHE A 29 8.52 6.15 7.56
C PHE A 29 7.71 5.86 6.29
N GLY A 30 8.36 5.83 5.13
CA GLY A 30 7.71 5.37 3.91
C GLY A 30 8.67 5.12 2.76
N PHE A 31 8.19 4.42 1.74
CA PHE A 31 8.87 4.20 0.47
C PHE A 31 8.07 4.84 -0.67
N GLY A 32 8.74 5.64 -1.48
CA GLY A 32 8.13 6.38 -2.58
C GLY A 32 8.60 7.84 -2.62
N PRO A 33 8.54 8.51 -3.77
CA PRO A 33 8.98 9.90 -3.91
C PRO A 33 7.98 10.94 -3.35
N GLY A 34 6.81 10.50 -2.86
CA GLY A 34 5.69 11.37 -2.52
C GLY A 34 4.84 11.76 -3.74
N PRO A 35 3.58 12.18 -3.53
CA PRO A 35 2.94 12.45 -2.23
C PRO A 35 2.30 11.21 -1.58
N ALA A 36 2.46 10.02 -2.16
CA ALA A 36 1.95 8.76 -1.65
C ALA A 36 3.10 7.78 -1.33
N TYR A 37 3.02 7.11 -0.18
CA TYR A 37 4.09 6.26 0.34
C TYR A 37 3.57 4.90 0.82
N LEU A 38 4.29 3.84 0.47
CA LEU A 38 4.15 2.53 1.11
C LEU A 38 4.77 2.61 2.50
N SER A 39 4.05 2.18 3.53
CA SER A 39 4.47 2.26 4.92
C SER A 39 3.89 1.13 5.76
N GLY A 40 4.14 1.14 7.06
CA GLY A 40 3.71 0.10 8.01
C GLY A 40 4.45 -1.23 7.86
N ILE A 41 5.17 -1.41 6.75
CA ILE A 41 5.93 -2.61 6.43
C ILE A 41 7.24 -2.25 5.74
N VAL A 42 8.29 -3.05 5.98
CA VAL A 42 9.61 -2.93 5.34
C VAL A 42 9.96 -4.11 4.43
N GLN A 43 9.18 -5.19 4.49
CA GLN A 43 9.41 -6.41 3.71
C GLN A 43 8.09 -7.15 3.48
N ILE A 44 7.77 -7.44 2.22
CA ILE A 44 6.64 -8.33 1.84
C ILE A 44 7.21 -9.72 1.53
N TYR A 45 6.50 -10.77 1.95
CA TYR A 45 6.90 -12.18 1.79
C TYR A 45 5.93 -12.95 0.88
N PRO A 46 6.41 -14.00 0.18
CA PRO A 46 5.56 -14.78 -0.71
C PRO A 46 4.53 -15.65 0.04
N GLY A 47 3.42 -15.97 -0.66
CA GLY A 47 2.38 -16.93 -0.29
C GLY A 47 1.35 -16.45 0.73
N GLY A 48 1.77 -15.75 1.79
CA GLY A 48 0.86 -15.14 2.76
C GLY A 48 0.30 -13.80 2.29
N PHE A 49 -0.37 -13.08 3.18
CA PHE A 49 -0.61 -11.65 3.00
C PHE A 49 0.16 -10.86 4.05
N ASP A 50 0.57 -9.66 3.68
CA ASP A 50 1.20 -8.68 4.54
C ASP A 50 0.21 -7.57 4.87
N ASN A 51 0.39 -6.88 5.99
CA ASN A 51 -0.42 -5.71 6.32
C ASN A 51 0.44 -4.47 6.09
N GLU A 52 0.01 -3.61 5.19
CA GLU A 52 0.66 -2.36 4.85
C GLU A 52 -0.22 -1.16 5.20
N VAL A 53 0.41 0.00 5.24
CA VAL A 53 -0.25 1.29 5.40
C VAL A 53 0.15 2.18 4.24
N TRP A 54 -0.82 2.72 3.51
CA TRP A 54 -0.58 3.78 2.54
C TRP A 54 -0.71 5.14 3.22
N LEU A 55 0.37 5.91 3.21
CA LEU A 55 0.41 7.28 3.73
C LEU A 55 0.29 8.26 2.58
N ILE A 56 -0.67 9.18 2.68
CA ILE A 56 -0.87 10.24 1.69
C ILE A 56 -0.66 11.60 2.35
N GLU A 57 0.19 12.43 1.74
CA GLU A 57 0.50 13.76 2.23
C GLU A 57 -0.74 14.64 2.38
N PRO A 58 -0.81 15.50 3.41
CA PRO A 58 -1.97 16.38 3.63
C PRO A 58 -2.24 17.36 2.49
N ALA A 59 -1.23 17.69 1.68
CA ALA A 59 -1.37 18.61 0.56
C ALA A 59 -2.12 17.99 -0.62
N TYR A 60 -2.17 16.66 -0.72
CA TYR A 60 -2.87 15.94 -1.77
C TYR A 60 -4.24 15.44 -1.28
N GLU A 61 -5.31 16.07 -1.76
CA GLU A 61 -6.70 15.75 -1.38
C GLU A 61 -7.38 14.76 -2.36
N GLY A 62 -6.76 14.41 -3.50
CA GLY A 62 -7.36 13.55 -4.53
C GLY A 62 -7.36 12.06 -4.18
N ALA A 63 -8.03 11.25 -5.02
CA ALA A 63 -7.99 9.78 -4.92
C ALA A 63 -6.66 9.23 -5.46
N VAL A 64 -6.27 8.02 -5.06
CA VAL A 64 -5.11 7.31 -5.61
C VAL A 64 -5.51 5.89 -5.98
N LEU A 65 -5.25 5.49 -7.21
CA LEU A 65 -5.34 4.09 -7.64
C LEU A 65 -3.96 3.44 -7.44
N VAL A 66 -3.93 2.29 -6.77
CA VAL A 66 -2.71 1.50 -6.57
C VAL A 66 -2.82 0.21 -7.36
N ARG A 67 -1.77 -0.10 -8.13
CA ARG A 67 -1.66 -1.33 -8.94
C ARG A 67 -0.30 -1.95 -8.70
N GLY A 68 -0.21 -3.28 -8.74
CA GLY A 68 1.06 -3.96 -8.54
C GLY A 68 1.34 -5.02 -9.59
N HIS A 69 2.61 -5.16 -9.97
CA HIS A 69 3.05 -6.23 -10.85
C HIS A 69 4.52 -6.60 -10.61
N GLN A 70 4.87 -7.84 -10.96
CA GLN A 70 6.26 -8.26 -11.02
C GLN A 70 6.95 -7.60 -12.22
N ILE A 71 8.07 -6.91 -11.99
CA ILE A 71 8.84 -6.23 -13.04
C ILE A 71 9.64 -7.24 -13.86
N ASN A 72 10.17 -8.28 -13.18
CA ASN A 72 11.04 -9.29 -13.78
C ASN A 72 10.31 -10.61 -14.10
N GLY A 73 8.99 -10.57 -14.24
CA GLY A 73 8.16 -11.74 -14.52
C GLY A 73 6.69 -11.37 -14.67
N ASN A 74 5.80 -12.35 -14.44
CA ASN A 74 4.34 -12.20 -14.62
C ASN A 74 3.57 -12.37 -13.30
N GLY A 75 4.24 -12.33 -12.15
CA GLY A 75 3.62 -12.44 -10.85
C GLY A 75 2.64 -11.28 -10.59
N LEU A 76 1.44 -11.64 -10.13
CA LEU A 76 0.42 -10.68 -9.72
C LEU A 76 0.72 -10.13 -8.33
N VAL A 77 0.14 -8.96 -8.07
CA VAL A 77 0.03 -8.39 -6.74
C VAL A 77 -1.45 -8.17 -6.49
N GLU A 78 -1.92 -8.66 -5.35
CA GLU A 78 -3.35 -8.67 -5.03
C GLU A 78 -3.57 -7.90 -3.73
N PHE A 79 -4.63 -7.10 -3.68
CA PHE A 79 -4.92 -6.20 -2.58
C PHE A 79 -6.26 -6.48 -1.96
N GLN A 80 -6.32 -6.48 -0.63
CA GLN A 80 -7.56 -6.31 0.09
C GLN A 80 -7.90 -4.81 0.15
N GLU A 81 -9.18 -4.47 -0.03
CA GLU A 81 -9.70 -3.12 0.21
C GLU A 81 -9.26 -2.54 1.56
N PRO A 82 -9.16 -1.21 1.69
CA PRO A 82 -8.75 -0.60 2.93
C PRO A 82 -9.65 -1.01 4.09
N ILE A 83 -9.04 -1.48 5.18
CA ILE A 83 -9.74 -1.85 6.40
C ILE A 83 -10.28 -0.55 7.03
N THR A 84 -11.60 -0.45 7.10
CA THR A 84 -12.28 0.72 7.64
C THR A 84 -12.25 0.70 9.17
N PHE A 85 -11.63 1.70 9.80
CA PHE A 85 -11.75 1.95 11.24
C PHE A 85 -12.65 3.18 11.46
N ARG A 86 -13.60 3.09 12.41
CA ARG A 86 -14.41 4.25 12.80
C ARG A 86 -13.53 5.31 13.46
N ALA A 87 -13.41 6.46 12.83
CA ALA A 87 -12.67 7.61 13.35
C ALA A 87 -13.34 8.18 14.62
N GLY A 88 -12.71 7.96 15.78
CA GLY A 88 -12.89 8.80 16.97
C GLY A 88 -11.84 9.90 17.09
N ASP A 89 -10.77 9.82 16.28
CA ASP A 89 -9.52 10.57 16.43
C ASP A 89 -8.85 10.99 15.09
N GLY A 90 -9.57 10.90 13.95
CA GLY A 90 -9.15 11.55 12.69
C GLY A 90 -8.67 10.66 11.54
N PHE A 91 -8.98 9.36 11.54
CA PHE A 91 -8.61 8.45 10.45
C PHE A 91 -9.77 8.18 9.49
N SER A 92 -9.78 8.82 8.33
CA SER A 92 -10.76 8.48 7.29
C SER A 92 -10.31 7.23 6.54
N SER A 93 -11.12 6.18 6.64
CA SER A 93 -10.98 4.97 5.85
C SER A 93 -12.37 4.62 5.32
N ALA A 94 -12.93 5.50 4.48
CA ALA A 94 -13.99 5.03 3.59
C ALA A 94 -13.36 3.97 2.68
N GLY A 95 -13.95 2.79 2.60
CA GLY A 95 -13.63 1.86 1.52
C GLY A 95 -14.30 2.39 0.25
N SER A 96 -13.50 2.75 -0.76
CA SER A 96 -14.04 2.81 -2.12
C SER A 96 -14.39 1.39 -2.54
N PRO A 97 -15.49 1.17 -3.29
CA PRO A 97 -15.69 -0.13 -3.93
C PRO A 97 -14.48 -0.46 -4.81
N PRO A 98 -14.18 -1.76 -5.01
CA PRO A 98 -13.02 -2.15 -5.78
C PRO A 98 -13.26 -1.78 -7.25
N PRO A 99 -12.21 -1.40 -7.99
CA PRO A 99 -12.36 -0.98 -9.39
C PRO A 99 -12.58 -2.16 -10.34
N GLY A 100 -12.45 -3.41 -9.85
CA GLY A 100 -12.53 -4.61 -10.67
C GLY A 100 -13.14 -5.83 -9.95
N PRO A 101 -13.30 -6.95 -10.67
CA PRO A 101 -13.79 -8.20 -10.09
C PRO A 101 -12.78 -8.78 -9.07
N PRO A 102 -13.26 -9.56 -8.08
CA PRO A 102 -12.39 -10.35 -7.21
C PRO A 102 -11.44 -11.26 -7.98
N VAL A 103 -10.19 -11.36 -7.52
CA VAL A 103 -9.21 -12.34 -8.04
C VAL A 103 -8.88 -13.44 -7.05
N ARG A 104 -9.08 -13.19 -5.75
CA ARG A 104 -8.89 -14.20 -4.70
C ARG A 104 -9.86 -13.98 -3.55
N THR A 105 -10.30 -15.08 -2.94
CA THR A 105 -10.96 -15.06 -1.63
C THR A 105 -10.31 -16.09 -0.73
N VAL A 106 -9.88 -15.66 0.45
CA VAL A 106 -9.32 -16.53 1.50
C VAL A 106 -10.14 -16.38 2.77
N THR A 107 -10.15 -17.40 3.62
CA THR A 107 -10.85 -17.36 4.91
C THR A 107 -9.85 -17.05 6.03
N ILE A 108 -10.07 -15.96 6.76
CA ILE A 108 -9.27 -15.57 7.93
C ILE A 108 -10.19 -15.63 9.15
N ASP A 109 -9.89 -16.47 10.12
CA ASP A 109 -10.70 -16.66 11.34
C ASP A 109 -12.20 -16.90 11.06
N GLY A 110 -12.50 -17.63 9.99
CA GLY A 110 -13.88 -17.91 9.55
C GLY A 110 -14.55 -16.79 8.75
N VAL A 111 -13.86 -15.68 8.49
CA VAL A 111 -14.35 -14.54 7.71
C VAL A 111 -13.78 -14.58 6.29
N PRO A 112 -14.61 -14.52 5.23
CA PRO A 112 -14.11 -14.40 3.87
C PRO A 112 -13.48 -13.02 3.65
N VAL A 113 -12.25 -13.03 3.13
CA VAL A 113 -11.50 -11.83 2.78
C VAL A 113 -11.16 -11.91 1.30
N THR A 114 -11.59 -10.88 0.57
CA THR A 114 -11.48 -10.80 -0.88
C THR A 114 -10.35 -9.86 -1.29
N PHE A 115 -9.61 -10.26 -2.31
CA PHE A 115 -8.52 -9.52 -2.91
C PHE A 115 -8.81 -9.20 -4.38
N TYR A 116 -8.23 -8.10 -4.85
CA TYR A 116 -8.42 -7.46 -6.15
C TYR A 116 -7.06 -7.11 -6.77
N GLU A 117 -6.98 -6.89 -8.08
CA GLU A 117 -5.71 -6.50 -8.74
C GLU A 117 -5.35 -5.03 -8.51
N GLU A 118 -6.30 -4.23 -8.08
CA GLU A 118 -6.14 -2.81 -7.86
C GLU A 118 -6.75 -2.41 -6.52
N LEU A 119 -6.17 -1.39 -5.91
CA LEU A 119 -6.58 -0.84 -4.62
C LEU A 119 -6.90 0.64 -4.78
N ASP A 120 -8.15 1.00 -4.51
CA ASP A 120 -8.58 2.39 -4.51
C ASP A 120 -8.41 3.03 -3.13
N LEU A 121 -7.65 4.12 -3.08
CA LEU A 121 -7.55 5.01 -1.94
C LEU A 121 -8.42 6.25 -2.22
N PRO A 122 -9.57 6.40 -1.55
CA PRO A 122 -10.51 7.48 -1.88
C PRO A 122 -9.90 8.87 -1.72
N ALA A 123 -10.48 9.84 -2.43
CA ALA A 123 -10.25 11.25 -2.21
C ALA A 123 -10.70 11.69 -0.80
N MET A 124 -10.21 12.83 -0.35
CA MET A 124 -10.60 13.40 0.92
C MET A 124 -12.10 13.70 0.93
N SER A 125 -12.80 13.23 1.96
CA SER A 125 -14.21 13.53 2.18
C SER A 125 -14.39 14.85 2.96
N PRO A 126 -15.57 15.48 2.91
CA PRO A 126 -15.85 16.69 3.70
C PRO A 126 -15.75 16.51 5.22
N THR A 127 -15.83 15.27 5.73
CA THR A 127 -15.73 14.96 7.15
C THR A 127 -14.30 14.64 7.60
N ASP A 128 -13.35 14.58 6.66
CA ASP A 128 -11.96 14.25 6.95
C ASP A 128 -11.22 15.44 7.57
N ALA A 129 -10.29 15.17 8.48
CA ALA A 129 -9.51 16.21 9.12
C ALA A 129 -8.49 16.83 8.14
N LYS A 130 -8.71 18.08 7.73
CA LYS A 130 -7.79 18.82 6.85
C LYS A 130 -6.42 19.05 7.48
N GLY A 131 -5.38 18.95 6.65
CA GLY A 131 -3.99 19.13 7.07
C GLY A 131 -3.42 17.94 7.83
N PHE A 132 -4.13 16.81 7.88
CA PHE A 132 -3.63 15.55 8.42
C PHE A 132 -3.22 14.58 7.32
N TRP A 133 -2.21 13.76 7.62
CA TRP A 133 -1.83 12.65 6.75
C TRP A 133 -2.97 11.65 6.70
N ARG A 134 -3.37 11.23 5.48
CA ARG A 134 -4.36 10.17 5.33
C ARG A 134 -3.67 8.82 5.37
N GLN A 135 -4.36 7.85 5.96
CA GLN A 135 -3.81 6.52 6.22
C GLN A 135 -4.80 5.46 5.80
N PHE A 136 -4.35 4.54 4.96
CA PHE A 136 -5.17 3.44 4.49
C PHE A 136 -4.47 2.13 4.85
N PHE A 137 -5.08 1.37 5.76
CA PHE A 137 -4.60 0.05 6.14
C PHE A 137 -5.09 -0.94 5.10
N ALA A 138 -4.18 -1.59 4.39
CA ALA A 138 -4.52 -2.56 3.36
C ALA A 138 -3.77 -3.87 3.61
N ARG A 139 -4.12 -4.90 2.83
CA ARG A 139 -3.34 -6.13 2.80
C ARG A 139 -2.90 -6.45 1.39
N THR A 140 -1.63 -6.75 1.24
CA THR A 140 -1.04 -7.20 -0.02
C THR A 140 -0.73 -8.68 0.04
N HIS A 141 -1.13 -9.42 -1.00
CA HIS A 141 -0.73 -10.80 -1.24
C HIS A 141 0.11 -10.89 -2.52
N ILE A 142 1.22 -11.64 -2.44
CA ILE A 142 2.10 -11.94 -3.57
C ILE A 142 2.47 -13.42 -3.47
N GLU A 143 2.31 -14.18 -4.55
CA GLU A 143 2.53 -15.64 -4.52
C GLU A 143 4.02 -16.01 -4.55
N SER A 144 4.85 -15.27 -5.31
CA SER A 144 6.22 -15.68 -5.64
C SER A 144 7.29 -14.64 -5.28
N PRO A 145 8.55 -15.08 -5.02
CA PRO A 145 9.71 -14.19 -4.96
C PRO A 145 9.95 -13.41 -6.26
N GLY A 146 10.55 -12.23 -6.17
CA GLY A 146 10.93 -11.44 -7.34
C GLY A 146 10.99 -9.94 -7.09
N CYS A 147 11.22 -9.19 -8.16
CA CYS A 147 11.23 -7.73 -8.12
C CYS A 147 9.87 -7.22 -8.57
N TYR A 148 9.23 -6.42 -7.72
CA TYR A 148 7.87 -5.94 -7.90
C TYR A 148 7.83 -4.41 -7.86
N ALA A 149 6.80 -3.85 -8.48
CA ALA A 149 6.49 -2.43 -8.40
C ALA A 149 5.03 -2.25 -8.00
N PHE A 150 4.80 -1.28 -7.13
CA PHE A 150 3.52 -0.59 -7.03
C PHE A 150 3.55 0.64 -7.93
N GLN A 151 2.57 0.77 -8.82
CA GLN A 151 2.25 2.01 -9.50
C GLN A 151 1.13 2.71 -8.72
N LEU A 152 1.33 3.98 -8.41
CA LEU A 152 0.36 4.82 -7.72
C LEU A 152 -0.01 5.98 -8.64
N ASP A 153 -1.27 6.04 -9.03
CA ASP A 153 -1.80 7.05 -9.93
C ASP A 153 -2.76 7.95 -9.15
N GLY A 154 -2.31 9.19 -8.92
CA GLY A 154 -3.16 10.27 -8.47
C GLY A 154 -3.81 11.00 -9.63
N VAL A 155 -4.60 12.02 -9.32
CA VAL A 155 -5.26 12.88 -10.32
C VAL A 155 -4.24 13.70 -11.11
N ASP A 156 -3.13 14.09 -10.47
CA ASP A 156 -2.10 14.98 -11.00
C ASP A 156 -0.67 14.41 -10.92
N PHE A 157 -0.51 13.16 -10.47
CA PHE A 157 0.77 12.47 -10.42
C PHE A 157 0.65 10.99 -10.79
N SER A 158 1.76 10.42 -11.24
CA SER A 158 1.95 8.98 -11.33
C SER A 158 3.35 8.65 -10.82
N LEU A 159 3.46 7.72 -9.88
CA LEU A 159 4.73 7.33 -9.27
C LEU A 159 4.84 5.82 -9.13
N VAL A 160 6.09 5.35 -8.93
CA VAL A 160 6.40 3.93 -8.79
C VAL A 160 7.22 3.70 -7.52
N THR A 161 6.78 2.71 -6.74
CA THR A 161 7.52 2.18 -5.58
C THR A 161 7.94 0.75 -5.87
N VAL A 162 9.23 0.54 -6.08
CA VAL A 162 9.85 -0.76 -6.36
C VAL A 162 10.32 -1.42 -5.07
N PHE A 163 10.09 -2.73 -4.94
CA PHE A 163 10.50 -3.52 -3.79
C PHE A 163 10.84 -4.96 -4.20
N GLN A 164 11.63 -5.63 -3.38
CA GLN A 164 11.99 -7.03 -3.57
C GLN A 164 11.15 -7.90 -2.64
N VAL A 165 10.52 -8.94 -3.20
CA VAL A 165 9.98 -10.07 -2.44
C VAL A 165 11.07 -11.15 -2.40
N PRO A 166 11.51 -11.58 -1.21
CA PRO A 166 12.67 -12.45 -1.06
C PRO A 166 12.30 -13.89 -1.38
N ASP A 167 13.28 -14.68 -1.81
CA ASP A 167 13.16 -16.13 -1.89
C ASP A 167 13.36 -16.75 -0.50
N ALA A 168 12.42 -16.43 0.40
CA ALA A 168 12.45 -16.85 1.78
C ALA A 168 11.03 -16.91 2.36
N ALA A 169 10.81 -17.85 3.28
CA ALA A 169 9.59 -17.88 4.06
C ALA A 169 9.53 -16.69 5.03
N ARG A 170 8.30 -16.29 5.39
CA ARG A 170 8.07 -15.29 6.43
C ARG A 170 8.68 -15.76 7.77
N PRO A 171 9.46 -14.91 8.46
CA PRO A 171 9.93 -15.20 9.81
C PRO A 171 8.75 -15.36 10.80
N PRO A 172 8.90 -16.19 11.85
CA PRO A 172 7.95 -16.20 12.96
C PRO A 172 7.82 -14.81 13.61
N ALA A 173 6.62 -14.46 14.04
CA ALA A 173 6.31 -13.23 14.77
C ALA A 173 6.92 -13.21 16.19
#